data_AF-A0A8T4X4Q7-F1
#
_entry.id   AF-A0A8T4X4Q7-F1
#
_cell.length_a   1.000
_cell.length_b   1.000
_cell.length_c   1.000
_cell.angle_alpha   90.00
_cell.angle_beta   90.00
_cell.angle_gamma   90.00
#
_symmetry.space_group_name_H-M   'P 1'
#
loop_
_entity.id
_entity.type
_entity.pdbx_description
1 polymer ?
#
loop_
_entity_poly.entity_id
_entity_poly.type
_entity_poly.pdbx_seq_one_letter_code
_entity_poly.pdbx_strand_id
1 'polypeptide(L)'
;MSSLNQILVKYLKTNQIQYATLDDVPQFREYFLNYLRVVWKTPEENLLMRYKITCDNLSHGKAWREIRQGAIYGLWKKCDLKQYQIANLLNVNIRTIRRDMRFLEKFMYRM
;
A
#
# COMPACT_ATOMS: atom_id res chain seq x y z
N MET A 1 -10.16 -5.51 -38.38
CA MET A 1 -9.75 -4.63 -37.26
C MET A 1 -8.24 -4.49 -37.30
N SER A 2 -7.68 -3.26 -37.27
CA SER A 2 -6.24 -3.06 -37.33
C SER A 2 -5.55 -3.54 -36.05
N SER A 3 -4.30 -3.99 -36.16
CA SER A 3 -3.44 -4.37 -35.02
C SER A 3 -3.34 -3.24 -33.97
N LEU A 4 -3.38 -1.99 -34.43
CA LEU A 4 -3.43 -0.79 -33.59
C LEU A 4 -4.66 -0.76 -32.67
N ASN A 5 -5.84 -1.10 -33.17
CA ASN A 5 -7.05 -1.16 -32.34
C ASN A 5 -6.98 -2.28 -31.31
N GLN A 6 -6.33 -3.41 -31.61
CA GLN A 6 -6.13 -4.49 -30.65
C GLN A 6 -5.15 -4.10 -29.54
N ILE A 7 -4.09 -3.35 -29.87
CA ILE A 7 -3.13 -2.82 -28.89
C ILE A 7 -3.81 -1.78 -27.99
N LEU A 8 -4.56 -0.84 -28.57
CA LEU A 8 -5.27 0.20 -27.82
C LEU A 8 -6.34 -0.41 -26.90
N VAL A 9 -7.11 -1.37 -27.40
CA VAL A 9 -8.10 -2.10 -26.59
C VAL A 9 -7.41 -2.92 -25.50
N LYS A 10 -6.24 -3.50 -25.73
CA LYS A 10 -5.49 -4.22 -24.69
C LYS A 10 -4.94 -3.27 -23.62
N TYR A 11 -4.50 -2.08 -24.01
CA TYR A 11 -4.06 -1.01 -23.10
C TYR A 11 -5.21 -0.41 -22.28
N LEU A 12 -6.40 -0.26 -22.88
CA LEU A 12 -7.60 0.24 -22.20
C LEU A 12 -8.26 -0.86 -21.35
N LYS A 13 -8.20 -2.13 -21.76
CA LYS A 13 -8.69 -3.30 -21.00
C LYS A 13 -7.76 -3.74 -19.87
N THR A 14 -6.53 -3.25 -19.80
CA THR A 14 -5.83 -3.18 -18.53
C THR A 14 -6.54 -2.15 -17.66
N ASN A 15 -7.72 -2.54 -17.16
CA ASN A 15 -8.43 -1.92 -16.07
C ASN A 15 -7.39 -1.68 -14.99
N GLN A 16 -6.90 -0.44 -14.92
CA GLN A 16 -6.06 -0.02 -13.83
C GLN A 16 -6.98 -0.05 -12.62
N ILE A 17 -6.91 -1.13 -11.85
CA ILE A 17 -7.64 -1.22 -10.59
C ILE A 17 -7.13 -0.05 -9.74
N GLN A 18 -7.92 1.01 -9.69
CA GLN A 18 -7.70 2.17 -8.85
C GLN A 18 -8.58 1.99 -7.64
N TYR A 19 -7.94 1.73 -6.51
CA TYR A 19 -8.58 1.73 -5.22
C TYR A 19 -8.73 3.19 -4.76
N ALA A 20 -9.91 3.56 -4.27
CA ALA A 20 -10.16 4.91 -3.78
C ALA A 20 -9.54 5.10 -2.38
N THR A 21 -9.56 4.05 -1.57
CA THR A 21 -9.06 4.04 -0.20
C THR A 21 -8.25 2.78 0.09
N LEU A 22 -7.55 2.77 1.23
CA LEU A 22 -6.85 1.59 1.72
C LEU A 22 -7.81 0.44 2.11
N ASP A 23 -9.04 0.76 2.50
CA ASP A 23 -10.05 -0.24 2.85
C ASP A 23 -10.59 -0.99 1.61
N ASP A 24 -10.49 -0.39 0.43
CA ASP A 24 -10.90 -1.03 -0.83
C ASP A 24 -9.89 -2.07 -1.33
N VAL A 25 -8.66 -2.06 -0.78
CA VAL A 25 -7.59 -2.98 -1.19
C VAL A 25 -7.82 -4.34 -0.56
N PRO A 26 -8.01 -5.42 -1.35
CA PRO A 26 -8.18 -6.77 -0.84
C PRO A 26 -7.04 -7.15 0.10
N GLN A 27 -7.37 -7.80 1.23
CA GLN A 27 -6.42 -8.33 2.22
C GLN A 27 -5.57 -7.29 2.97
N PHE A 28 -5.56 -6.01 2.55
CA PHE A 28 -4.77 -4.97 3.22
C PHE A 28 -5.20 -4.76 4.66
N ARG A 29 -6.53 -4.67 4.90
CA ARG A 29 -7.08 -4.44 6.24
C ARG A 29 -6.65 -5.50 7.24
N GLU A 30 -6.78 -6.78 6.88
CA GLU A 30 -6.40 -7.91 7.75
C GLU A 30 -4.89 -7.88 8.05
N TYR A 31 -4.07 -7.73 7.00
CA TYR A 31 -2.63 -7.58 7.17
C TYR A 31 -2.28 -6.42 8.10
N PHE A 32 -2.89 -5.25 7.89
CA PHE A 32 -2.48 -4.03 8.57
C PHE A 32 -2.96 -3.98 10.02
N LEU A 33 -4.15 -4.53 10.32
CA LEU A 33 -4.57 -4.77 11.69
C LEU A 33 -3.59 -5.69 12.42
N ASN A 34 -3.17 -6.80 11.79
CA ASN A 34 -2.19 -7.69 12.40
C ASN A 34 -0.82 -7.01 12.58
N TYR A 35 -0.39 -6.19 11.62
CA TYR A 35 0.82 -5.36 11.75
C TYR A 35 0.75 -4.42 12.95
N LEU A 36 -0.36 -3.71 13.14
CA LEU A 36 -0.55 -2.81 14.28
C LEU A 36 -0.59 -3.57 15.62
N ARG A 37 -1.18 -4.76 15.64
CA ARG A 37 -1.23 -5.61 16.83
C ARG A 37 0.15 -6.17 17.20
N VAL A 38 0.87 -6.72 16.24
CA VAL A 38 2.13 -7.47 16.52
C VAL A 38 3.33 -6.54 16.57
N VAL A 39 3.51 -5.69 15.56
CA VAL A 39 4.71 -4.84 15.42
C VAL A 39 4.59 -3.59 16.29
N TRP A 40 3.42 -2.96 16.30
CA TRP A 40 3.17 -1.77 17.11
C TRP A 40 2.64 -2.07 18.51
N LYS A 41 2.44 -3.35 18.84
CA LYS A 41 1.93 -3.80 20.14
C LYS A 41 0.65 -3.06 20.57
N THR A 42 -0.20 -2.73 19.60
CA THR A 42 -1.44 -2.00 19.86
C THR A 42 -2.41 -2.91 20.63
N PRO A 43 -2.91 -2.51 21.81
CA PRO A 43 -3.91 -3.28 22.54
C PRO A 43 -5.19 -3.51 21.71
N GLU A 44 -5.83 -4.66 21.89
CA GLU A 44 -7.00 -5.07 21.09
C GLU A 44 -8.13 -4.04 21.15
N GLU A 45 -8.41 -3.51 22.34
CA GLU A 45 -9.41 -2.46 22.60
C GLU A 45 -9.17 -1.16 21.79
N ASN A 46 -7.92 -0.88 21.42
CA ASN A 46 -7.52 0.31 20.67
C ASN A 46 -7.23 0.03 19.19
N LEU A 47 -7.29 -1.24 18.76
CA LEU A 47 -6.77 -1.67 17.47
C LEU A 47 -7.53 -1.04 16.29
N LEU A 48 -8.86 -1.04 16.36
CA LEU A 48 -9.72 -0.45 15.31
C LEU A 48 -9.60 1.07 15.24
N MET A 49 -9.52 1.74 16.39
CA MET A 49 -9.31 3.19 16.43
C MET A 49 -7.95 3.55 15.83
N ARG A 50 -6.90 2.84 16.25
CA ARG A 50 -5.54 3.02 15.73
C ARG A 50 -5.49 2.78 14.24
N TYR A 51 -6.12 1.71 13.75
CA TYR A 51 -6.23 1.41 12.33
C TYR A 51 -6.81 2.60 11.56
N LYS A 52 -7.98 3.10 11.95
CA LYS A 52 -8.64 4.26 11.31
C LYS A 52 -7.73 5.48 11.27
N ILE A 53 -7.15 5.86 12.41
CA ILE A 53 -6.24 7.02 12.51
C ILE A 53 -5.00 6.84 11.64
N THR A 54 -4.42 5.64 11.63
CA THR A 54 -3.21 5.40 10.81
C THR A 54 -3.51 5.37 9.33
N CYS A 55 -4.63 4.79 8.90
CA CYS A 55 -5.08 4.79 7.51
C CYS A 55 -5.37 6.21 7.02
N ASP A 56 -6.00 7.05 7.84
CA ASP A 56 -6.23 8.46 7.53
C ASP A 56 -4.91 9.24 7.40
N ASN A 57 -3.98 9.05 8.32
CA ASN A 57 -2.66 9.67 8.22
C ASN A 57 -1.87 9.17 7.00
N LEU A 58 -2.04 7.91 6.62
CA LEU A 58 -1.44 7.31 5.44
C LEU A 58 -2.00 7.94 4.16
N SER A 59 -3.33 8.02 4.03
CA SER A 59 -3.98 8.61 2.84
C SER A 59 -3.74 10.10 2.70
N HIS A 60 -3.36 10.80 3.78
CA HIS A 60 -2.96 12.21 3.73
C HIS A 60 -1.45 12.44 3.61
N GLY A 61 -0.63 11.38 3.53
CA GLY A 61 0.82 11.49 3.45
C GLY A 61 1.50 12.00 4.73
N LYS A 62 0.78 11.98 5.87
CA LYS A 62 1.22 12.46 7.18
C LYS A 62 1.72 11.35 8.11
N ALA A 63 1.59 10.09 7.70
CA ALA A 63 2.02 8.95 8.50
C ALA A 63 3.55 8.95 8.74
N TRP A 64 3.92 8.51 9.95
CA TRP A 64 5.33 8.28 10.31
C TRP A 64 5.97 7.27 9.37
N ARG A 65 7.29 7.38 9.21
CA ARG A 65 8.03 6.59 8.22
C ARG A 65 7.86 5.09 8.42
N GLU A 66 7.89 4.63 9.66
CA GLU A 66 7.80 3.22 10.05
C GLU A 66 6.40 2.66 9.77
N ILE A 67 5.34 3.46 10.06
CA ILE A 67 3.96 3.13 9.70
C ILE A 67 3.83 3.02 8.18
N ARG A 68 4.34 4.01 7.45
CA ARG A 68 4.31 4.02 5.98
C ARG A 68 5.07 2.84 5.38
N GLN A 69 6.22 2.49 5.92
CA GLN A 69 6.99 1.32 5.47
C GLN A 69 6.24 0.01 5.70
N GLY A 70 5.58 -0.15 6.85
CA GLY A 70 4.70 -1.29 7.12
C GLY A 70 3.54 -1.38 6.13
N ALA A 71 2.90 -0.24 5.81
CA ALA A 71 1.83 -0.20 4.82
C ALA A 71 2.34 -0.53 3.41
N ILE A 72 3.47 0.05 2.99
CA ILE A 72 4.12 -0.22 1.69
C ILE A 72 4.46 -1.71 1.56
N TYR A 73 5.00 -2.34 2.61
CA TYR A 73 5.27 -3.77 2.60
C TYR A 73 4.01 -4.59 2.33
N GLY A 74 2.90 -4.30 3.03
CA GLY A 74 1.63 -4.97 2.83
C GLY A 74 1.08 -4.80 1.42
N LEU A 75 0.97 -3.55 0.97
CA LEU A 75 0.44 -3.23 -0.36
C LEU A 75 1.29 -3.87 -1.47
N TRP A 76 2.59 -3.92 -1.29
CA TRP A 76 3.51 -4.47 -2.28
C TRP A 76 3.59 -6.00 -2.28
N LYS A 77 3.76 -6.62 -1.10
CA LYS A 77 4.08 -8.05 -0.97
C LYS A 77 2.89 -8.93 -0.64
N LYS A 78 1.78 -8.34 -0.20
CA LYS A 78 0.54 -9.07 0.13
C LYS A 78 -0.59 -8.75 -0.83
N CYS A 79 -0.62 -7.54 -1.37
CA CYS A 79 -1.70 -7.08 -2.23
C CYS A 79 -1.27 -6.93 -3.71
N ASP A 80 0.02 -7.16 -4.02
CA ASP A 80 0.58 -7.07 -5.37
C ASP A 80 0.37 -5.72 -6.10
N LEU A 81 0.24 -4.62 -5.35
CA LEU A 81 0.10 -3.28 -5.94
C LEU A 81 1.43 -2.77 -6.51
N LYS A 82 1.31 -2.03 -7.62
CA LYS A 82 2.42 -1.32 -8.26
C LYS A 82 2.75 -0.02 -7.53
N GLN A 83 3.99 0.44 -7.69
CA GLN A 83 4.52 1.65 -7.04
C GLN A 83 3.63 2.89 -7.18
N TYR A 84 3.06 3.12 -8.36
CA TYR A 84 2.19 4.28 -8.59
C TYR A 84 0.82 4.15 -7.89
N GLN A 85 0.27 2.94 -7.79
CA GLN A 85 -0.98 2.69 -7.07
C GLN A 85 -0.78 2.95 -5.58
N ILE A 86 0.34 2.48 -5.03
CA ILE A 86 0.72 2.71 -3.63
C ILE A 86 0.98 4.21 -3.39
N ALA A 87 1.68 4.89 -4.29
CA ALA A 87 1.94 6.33 -4.20
C ALA A 87 0.63 7.15 -4.12
N ASN A 88 -0.35 6.81 -4.96
CA ASN A 88 -1.65 7.46 -4.96
C ASN A 88 -2.43 7.19 -3.66
N LEU A 89 -2.50 5.93 -3.21
CA LEU A 89 -3.21 5.55 -1.98
C LEU A 89 -2.62 6.19 -0.71
N LEU A 90 -1.31 6.42 -0.70
CA LEU A 90 -0.60 6.97 0.45
C LEU A 90 -0.34 8.49 0.30
N ASN A 91 -0.85 9.12 -0.75
CA ASN A 91 -0.63 10.53 -1.08
C ASN A 91 0.84 10.97 -0.89
N VAL A 92 1.75 10.18 -1.46
CA VAL A 92 3.19 10.47 -1.47
C VAL A 92 3.76 10.31 -2.87
N ASN A 93 4.89 10.95 -3.12
CA ASN A 93 5.55 10.81 -4.42
C ASN A 93 6.11 9.38 -4.62
N ILE A 94 6.22 8.97 -5.90
CA ILE A 94 6.76 7.65 -6.28
C ILE A 94 8.22 7.47 -5.80
N ARG A 95 9.02 8.54 -5.70
CA ARG A 95 10.40 8.45 -5.21
C ARG A 95 10.47 7.99 -3.75
N THR A 96 9.53 8.44 -2.91
CA THR A 96 9.37 8.02 -1.53
C THR A 96 9.03 6.53 -1.47
N ILE A 97 8.09 6.07 -2.29
CA ILE A 97 7.75 4.64 -2.41
C ILE A 97 8.98 3.82 -2.80
N ARG A 98 9.73 4.23 -3.82
CA ARG A 98 10.96 3.53 -4.25
C ARG A 98 12.02 3.49 -3.16
N ARG A 99 12.20 4.58 -2.42
CA ARG A 99 13.16 4.64 -1.30
C ARG A 99 12.78 3.67 -0.20
N ASP A 100 11.51 3.65 0.19
CA ASP A 100 11.01 2.77 1.25
C ASP A 100 11.01 1.29 0.80
N MET A 101 10.68 0.98 -0.45
CA MET A 101 10.82 -0.38 -1.01
C MET A 101 12.26 -0.89 -0.99
N ARG A 102 13.23 -0.08 -1.43
CA ARG A 102 14.67 -0.46 -1.38
C ARG A 102 15.15 -0.71 0.05
N PHE A 103 14.65 0.06 1.01
CA PHE A 103 14.95 -0.16 2.42
C PHE A 103 14.38 -1.51 2.90
N LEU A 104 13.11 -1.79 2.57
CA LEU A 104 12.44 -3.06 2.91
C LEU A 104 13.13 -4.26 2.26
N GLU A 105 13.53 -4.18 0.99
CA GLU A 105 14.31 -5.23 0.32
C GLU A 105 15.59 -5.55 1.08
N LYS A 106 16.38 -4.52 1.42
CA LYS A 106 17.62 -4.71 2.19
C LYS A 106 17.36 -5.33 3.55
N PHE A 107 16.25 -5.00 4.20
CA PHE A 107 15.88 -5.54 5.49
C PHE A 107 15.52 -7.04 5.38
N MET A 108 14.78 -7.43 4.34
CA MET A 108 14.41 -8.82 4.09
C MET A 108 15.60 -9.72 3.75
N TYR A 109 16.58 -9.24 2.97
CA TYR A 109 17.77 -10.02 2.61
C TYR A 109 18.83 -10.10 3.74
N ARG A 110 18.63 -9.40 4.85
CA ARG A 110 19.55 -9.39 6.00
C ARG A 110 19.05 -10.21 7.18
N MET A 111 17.83 -10.73 7.13
CA MET A 111 17.35 -11.79 8.04
C MET A 111 17.61 -13.15 7.41
#